data_AF-A0A6A4R8Q7-F1
#
_entry.id   AF-A0A6A4R8Q7-F1
#
_cell.length_a   1.000
_cell.length_b   1.000
_cell.length_c   1.000
_cell.angle_alpha   90.00
_cell.angle_beta   90.00
_cell.angle_gamma   90.00
#
_symmetry.space_group_name_H-M   'P 1'
#
loop_
_entity.id
_entity.type
_entity.pdbx_description
1 polymer ?
#
loop_
_entity_poly.entity_id
_entity_poly.type
_entity_poly.pdbx_seq_one_letter_code
_entity_poly.pdbx_strand_id
1 'polypeptide(L)'
;AYNVGLGHLYDARDIARMRGGNPDLWRDVREALPLLQESQWHSKTRHGYARGGEPVIYVQNIRRYLEILDYVDRSQQQFHQLNARLPDQADAEIFELVPPMP
;
A
#
# COMPACT_ATOMS: atom_id res chain seq x y z
N ALA A 1 13.89 -5.57 -0.46
CA ALA A 1 15.34 -5.36 -0.66
C ALA A 1 15.66 -4.15 -1.55
N TYR A 2 14.81 -3.76 -2.50
CA TYR A 2 15.17 -2.76 -3.52
C TYR A 2 15.65 -1.39 -2.98
N ASN A 3 15.02 -0.84 -1.93
CA ASN A 3 15.40 0.47 -1.37
C ASN A 3 16.53 0.41 -0.32
N VAL A 4 16.67 -0.70 0.41
CA VAL A 4 17.66 -0.83 1.52
C VAL A 4 18.83 -1.77 1.22
N GLY A 5 18.80 -2.46 0.08
CA GLY A 5 19.67 -3.60 -0.19
C GLY A 5 19.20 -4.89 0.49
N LEU A 6 19.67 -6.04 0.00
CA LEU A 6 19.31 -7.34 0.56
C LEU A 6 20.06 -7.63 1.86
N GLY A 7 21.30 -7.16 2.00
CA GLY A 7 22.11 -7.33 3.22
C GLY A 7 21.45 -6.71 4.45
N HIS A 8 21.05 -5.44 4.36
CA HIS A 8 20.37 -4.75 5.47
C HIS A 8 18.95 -5.29 5.73
N LEU A 9 18.29 -5.89 4.73
CA LEU A 9 17.04 -6.61 4.98
C LEU A 9 17.28 -7.85 5.85
N TYR A 10 18.36 -8.60 5.63
CA TYR A 10 18.73 -9.71 6.51
C TYR A 10 19.11 -9.23 7.90
N ASP A 11 19.85 -8.13 8.02
CA ASP A 11 20.18 -7.55 9.32
C ASP A 11 18.92 -7.13 10.10
N ALA A 12 17.92 -6.54 9.42
CA ALA A 12 16.64 -6.23 10.04
C ALA A 12 15.86 -7.50 10.48
N ARG A 13 15.92 -8.58 9.70
CA ARG A 13 15.35 -9.90 10.08
C ARG A 13 16.06 -10.47 11.32
N ASP A 14 17.38 -10.32 11.41
CA ASP A 14 18.14 -10.76 12.57
C ASP A 14 17.78 -9.95 13.82
N ILE A 15 17.65 -8.62 13.70
CA ILE A 15 17.17 -7.75 14.78
C ILE A 15 15.73 -8.15 15.20
N ALA A 16 14.84 -8.44 14.25
CA ALA A 16 13.48 -8.90 14.57
C ALA A 16 13.51 -10.18 15.40
N ARG A 17 14.37 -11.14 15.05
CA ARG A 17 14.59 -12.37 15.83
C ARG A 17 15.16 -12.08 17.22
N MET A 18 16.16 -11.20 17.33
CA MET A 18 16.76 -10.80 18.62
C MET A 18 15.73 -10.18 19.58
N ARG A 19 14.69 -9.52 19.05
CA ARG A 19 13.61 -8.92 19.81
C ARG A 19 12.44 -9.88 20.10
N GLY A 20 12.56 -11.16 19.74
CA GLY A 20 11.53 -12.17 19.92
C GLY A 20 10.37 -12.09 18.90
N GLY A 21 10.52 -11.29 17.84
CA GLY A 21 9.57 -11.20 16.75
C GLY A 21 9.78 -12.26 15.67
N ASN A 22 8.90 -12.28 14.67
CA ASN A 22 8.98 -13.20 13.55
C ASN A 22 9.70 -12.56 12.34
N PRO A 23 10.88 -13.06 11.92
CA PRO A 23 11.65 -12.49 10.82
C PRO A 23 11.02 -12.69 9.43
N ASP A 24 9.92 -13.46 9.32
CA ASP A 24 9.19 -13.69 8.08
C ASP A 24 7.91 -12.85 7.99
N LEU A 25 7.53 -12.16 9.07
CA LEU A 25 6.43 -11.21 9.06
C LEU A 25 6.95 -9.80 8.76
N TRP A 26 6.42 -9.20 7.69
CA TRP A 26 6.76 -7.83 7.33
C TRP A 26 6.54 -6.83 8.48
N ARG A 27 5.49 -7.01 9.30
CA ARG A 27 5.20 -6.13 10.44
C ARG A 27 6.41 -6.03 11.37
N ASP A 28 6.98 -7.18 11.75
CA ASP A 28 8.04 -7.26 12.75
C ASP A 28 9.38 -6.82 12.13
N VAL A 29 9.64 -7.18 10.86
CA VAL A 29 10.82 -6.72 10.11
C VAL A 29 10.79 -5.19 9.89
N ARG A 30 9.61 -4.63 9.61
CA ARG A 30 9.41 -3.18 9.46
C ARG A 30 9.74 -2.42 10.74
N GLU A 31 9.38 -2.97 11.89
CA GLU A 31 9.72 -2.39 13.21
C GLU A 31 11.21 -2.49 13.54
N ALA A 32 11.92 -3.46 12.96
CA ALA A 32 13.35 -3.64 13.13
C ALA A 32 14.20 -2.74 12.21
N LEU A 33 13.70 -2.40 11.02
CA LEU A 33 14.45 -1.62 10.03
C LEU A 33 15.02 -0.30 10.60
N PRO A 34 14.23 0.60 11.24
CA PRO A 34 14.76 1.86 11.77
C PRO A 34 15.88 1.69 12.80
N LEU A 35 15.91 0.55 13.51
CA LEU A 35 16.92 0.25 14.52
C LEU A 35 18.32 0.11 13.93
N LEU A 36 18.46 -0.15 12.62
CA LEU A 36 19.76 -0.15 11.94
C LEU A 36 20.46 1.22 11.97
N GLN A 37 19.77 2.29 12.40
CA GLN A 37 20.39 3.59 12.63
C GLN A 37 21.00 3.73 14.02
N GLU A 38 20.63 2.87 14.96
CA GLU A 38 21.06 2.92 16.35
C GLU A 38 22.32 2.06 16.57
N SER A 39 23.35 2.62 17.20
CA SER A 39 24.63 1.94 17.45
C SER A 39 24.49 0.64 18.23
N GLN A 40 23.58 0.57 19.19
CA GLN A 40 23.31 -0.62 20.00
C GLN A 40 22.78 -1.82 19.19
N TRP A 41 22.27 -1.57 17.98
CA TRP A 41 21.69 -2.59 17.11
C TRP A 41 22.59 -2.88 15.91
N HIS A 42 22.98 -1.86 15.13
CA HIS A 42 23.72 -2.11 13.90
C HIS A 42 25.11 -2.70 14.14
N SER A 43 25.74 -2.42 15.28
CA SER A 43 27.02 -3.04 15.69
C SER A 43 26.95 -4.56 15.85
N LYS A 44 25.74 -5.13 15.99
CA LYS A 44 25.49 -6.57 16.14
C LYS A 44 25.13 -7.26 14.82
N THR A 45 25.08 -6.50 13.73
CA THR A 45 24.65 -6.97 12.41
C THR A 45 25.81 -7.00 11.43
N ARG A 46 25.68 -7.77 10.34
CA ARG A 46 26.81 -8.03 9.43
C ARG A 46 27.16 -6.81 8.59
N HIS A 47 26.15 -6.07 8.10
CA HIS A 47 26.37 -4.97 7.17
C HIS A 47 26.35 -3.61 7.87
N GLY A 48 26.00 -3.57 9.17
CA GLY A 48 26.14 -2.37 9.98
C GLY A 48 25.06 -1.33 9.72
N TYR A 49 25.46 -0.06 9.83
CA TYR A 49 24.54 1.08 9.79
C TYR A 49 23.75 1.14 8.48
N ALA A 50 22.44 1.37 8.57
CA ALA A 50 21.59 1.71 7.43
C ALA A 50 20.46 2.66 7.82
N ARG A 51 20.04 3.49 6.87
CA ARG A 51 18.88 4.40 7.02
C ARG A 51 17.57 3.62 6.91
N GLY A 52 17.21 2.88 7.95
CA GLY A 52 16.07 1.98 7.92
C GLY A 52 14.68 2.63 7.95
N GLY A 53 14.56 3.95 8.12
CA GLY A 53 13.27 4.65 8.04
C GLY A 53 12.73 4.80 6.61
N GLU A 54 13.61 5.11 5.65
CA GLU A 54 13.22 5.32 4.24
C GLU A 54 12.58 4.09 3.58
N PRO A 55 13.09 2.85 3.78
CA PRO A 55 12.49 1.64 3.22
C PRO A 55 11.08 1.37 3.74
N VAL A 56 10.80 1.73 4.99
CA VAL A 56 9.47 1.58 5.58
C VAL A 56 8.47 2.49 4.87
N ILE A 57 8.82 3.76 4.69
CA ILE A 57 8.01 4.76 3.99
C ILE A 57 7.81 4.34 2.53
N TYR A 58 8.87 3.87 1.87
CA TYR A 58 8.81 3.43 0.48
C TYR A 58 7.79 2.29 0.27
N VAL A 59 7.83 1.24 1.10
CA VAL A 59 6.86 0.13 1.02
C VAL A 59 5.43 0.59 1.34
N GLN A 60 5.26 1.50 2.30
CA GLN A 60 3.95 2.08 2.62
C GLN A 60 3.37 2.85 1.43
N ASN A 61 4.18 3.65 0.74
CA ASN A 61 3.75 4.42 -0.43
C ASN A 61 3.33 3.51 -1.59
N ILE A 62 4.07 2.42 -1.85
CA ILE A 62 3.69 1.44 -2.87
C ILE A 62 2.32 0.84 -2.56
N ARG A 63 2.09 0.40 -1.32
CA ARG A 63 0.81 -0.20 -0.92
C ARG A 63 -0.35 0.80 -1.09
N ARG A 64 -0.15 2.03 -0.63
CA ARG A 64 -1.14 3.10 -0.79
C ARG A 64 -1.46 3.39 -2.26
N TYR A 65 -0.44 3.39 -3.12
CA TYR A 65 -0.65 3.59 -4.55
C TYR A 65 -1.45 2.43 -5.18
N LEU A 66 -1.13 1.18 -4.82
CA LEU A 66 -1.89 0.01 -5.27
C LEU A 66 -3.36 0.07 -4.82
N GLU A 67 -3.62 0.44 -3.56
CA GLU A 67 -4.97 0.62 -3.04
C GLU A 67 -5.76 1.68 -3.84
N ILE A 68 -5.12 2.79 -4.21
CA ILE A 68 -5.72 3.84 -5.04
C ILE A 68 -6.04 3.31 -6.45
N LEU A 69 -5.11 2.58 -7.08
CA LEU A 69 -5.34 1.99 -8.40
C LEU A 69 -6.50 0.99 -8.37
N ASP A 70 -6.54 0.11 -7.38
CA ASP A 70 -7.62 -0.87 -7.20
C ASP A 70 -8.98 -0.21 -6.94
N TYR A 71 -8.99 0.93 -6.24
CA TYR A 71 -10.21 1.70 -6.02
C TYR A 71 -10.71 2.35 -7.32
N VAL A 72 -9.80 2.96 -8.09
CA VAL A 72 -10.15 3.59 -9.37
C VAL A 72 -10.68 2.57 -10.36
N ASP A 73 -10.03 1.41 -10.48
CA ASP A 73 -10.48 0.32 -11.36
C ASP A 73 -11.90 -0.17 -11.00
N ARG A 74 -12.15 -0.44 -9.71
CA ARG A 74 -13.48 -0.83 -9.22
C ARG A 74 -14.54 0.23 -9.49
N SER A 75 -14.22 1.51 -9.28
CA SER A 75 -15.14 2.63 -9.55
C SER A 75 -15.49 2.72 -11.04
N GLN A 76 -14.50 2.58 -11.93
CA GLN A 76 -14.73 2.58 -13.37
C GLN A 76 -15.61 1.41 -13.81
N GLN A 77 -15.37 0.20 -13.31
CA GLN A 77 -16.18 -0.97 -13.62
C GLN A 77 -17.64 -0.78 -13.16
N GLN A 78 -17.85 -0.25 -11.96
CA GLN A 78 -19.18 0.03 -11.42
C GLN A 78 -19.92 1.09 -12.26
N PHE A 79 -19.23 2.15 -12.67
CA PHE A 79 -19.79 3.19 -13.54
C PHE A 79 -20.21 2.64 -14.91
N HIS A 80 -19.37 1.79 -15.53
CA HIS A 80 -19.73 1.11 -16.79
C HIS A 80 -20.95 0.21 -16.62
N GLN A 81 -21.06 -0.53 -15.52
CA GLN A 81 -22.23 -1.38 -15.24
C GLN A 81 -23.51 -0.56 -15.03
N LEU A 82 -23.43 0.60 -14.37
CA LEU A 82 -24.56 1.50 -14.19
C LEU A 82 -25.03 2.07 -15.54
N ASN A 83 -24.11 2.53 -16.38
CA ASN A 83 -24.45 3.03 -17.72
C ASN A 83 -25.03 1.95 -18.62
N ALA A 84 -24.55 0.70 -18.53
CA ALA A 84 -25.10 -0.42 -19.26
C ALA A 84 -26.48 -0.87 -18.76
N ARG A 85 -26.88 -0.46 -17.54
CA ARG A 85 -28.20 -0.74 -16.95
C ARG A 85 -29.21 0.40 -17.13
N LEU A 86 -28.78 1.58 -17.57
CA LEU A 86 -29.71 2.63 -17.97
C LEU A 86 -30.46 2.14 -19.23
N PRO A 87 -31.80 2.09 -19.21
CA PRO A 87 -32.57 1.62 -20.35
C PRO A 87 -32.39 2.54 -21.56
N ASP A 88 -32.27 1.90 -22.72
CA ASP A 88 -32.06 2.49 -24.04
C ASP A 88 -33.21 3.44 -24.39
N GLN A 89 -32.93 4.75 -24.52
CA GLN A 89 -33.74 5.92 -24.95
C GLN A 89 -35.21 6.08 -24.50
N ALA A 90 -35.95 5.01 -24.19
CA ALA A 90 -37.36 4.99 -23.83
C ALA A 90 -37.64 5.66 -22.48
N ASP A 91 -36.72 5.62 -21.51
CA ASP A 91 -36.92 6.29 -20.21
C ASP A 91 -36.64 7.80 -20.27
N ALA A 92 -35.86 8.27 -21.26
CA ALA A 92 -35.62 9.69 -21.45
C ALA A 92 -36.90 10.42 -21.91
N GLU A 93 -37.74 9.76 -22.71
CA GLU A 93 -39.05 10.29 -23.14
C GLU A 93 -40.05 10.41 -21.97
N ILE A 94 -39.93 9.57 -20.93
CA ILE A 94 -40.82 9.59 -19.76
C ILE A 94 -40.65 10.88 -18.94
N PHE A 95 -39.43 11.45 -18.90
CA PHE A 95 -39.16 12.69 -18.18
C PHE A 95 -39.48 13.96 -18.97
N GLU A 96 -39.62 13.89 -20.30
CA GLU A 96 -40.07 15.02 -21.13
C GLU A 96 -41.60 15.20 -21.15
N LEU A 97 -42.37 14.17 -20.73
CA LEU A 97 -43.84 14.15 -20.83
C LEU A 97 -44.58 14.79 -19.64
N VAL A 98 -43.88 15.34 -18.65
CA VAL A 98 -44.51 16.16 -17.60
C VAL A 98 -44.34 17.63 -17.99
N PRO A 99 -45.40 18.29 -18.51
CA PRO A 99 -45.28 19.69 -18.87
C PRO A 99 -44.95 20.51 -17.61
N PRO A 100 -44.12 21.57 -17.73
CA PRO A 100 -43.89 22.47 -16.61
C PRO A 100 -45.23 23.09 -16.22
N MET A 101 -45.62 22.91 -14.96
CA MET A 101 -46.80 23.56 -14.40
C MET A 101 -46.62 25.09 -14.51
N PRO A 102 -47.66 25.82 -14.98
CA PRO A 102 -47.61 27.27 -15.14
C PRO A 102 -47.51 28.03 -13.81
#